data_AF-A0AAD6XLI3-F1
#
_entry.id   AF-A0AAD6XLI3-F1
#
_cell.length_a   1.000
_cell.length_b   1.000
_cell.length_c   1.000
_cell.angle_alpha   90.00
_cell.angle_beta   90.00
_cell.angle_gamma   90.00
#
_symmetry.space_group_name_H-M   'P 1'
#
loop_
_entity.id
_entity.type
_entity.pdbx_description
1 polymer ?
#
loop_
_entity_poly.entity_id
_entity_poly.type
_entity_poly.pdbx_seq_one_letter_code
_entity_poly.pdbx_strand_id
1 'polypeptide(L)'
;LKTVWKKMIRDWLADNTKPNPYTLDRKDCPTEAEVRLEVRKDEDALTTGGNAPLHGRSATAFLTAGIQIEDTQRRIVSELAGTVLVAADRENKIQEWRHTLLVKIATFRNLQKVYMPGAAAAIAAAEAERNFDEVAPKPEAIKLWMPSDMQPANEADVLRGCVPGLLDMEAKMRVAQCENSLVSLRSRLHAKGFLIGFRNENVTGQLGSSRAGTLIGLVGERVTAYAKRYRMGRQALISLHGAERYPHLLPLLDSHITLDGDWGESDLEAREKLSLLGSGAGARTSRVAPGTSRRTMSWIWTAPGALEDGEARLHESIRVEWARAHARKERWTEEVMLLREEMRRVLRYLSWQSGWWAERVALRTGLTAGVAAGVRAYALKQASWHSRLGGFFRTKWDVPALTAAQHLVAVDGAHLEDFFGPEIAGGVQTGTSN
;
A
#
# COMPACT_ATOMS: atom_id res chain seq x y z
N LEU A 1 10.34 -0.71 24.71
CA LEU A 1 10.16 -0.46 23.26
C LEU A 1 8.78 0.13 22.92
N LYS A 2 7.66 -0.59 23.14
CA LYS A 2 6.31 -0.09 22.77
C LYS A 2 5.95 1.28 23.39
N THR A 3 6.31 1.52 24.64
CA THR A 3 6.09 2.82 25.33
C THR A 3 6.87 3.97 24.70
N VAL A 4 8.11 3.70 24.26
CA VAL A 4 8.97 4.66 23.57
C VAL A 4 8.37 5.04 22.21
N TRP A 5 7.92 4.06 21.42
CA TRP A 5 7.29 4.33 20.12
C TRP A 5 5.95 5.04 20.25
N LYS A 6 5.13 4.70 21.26
CA LYS A 6 3.91 5.46 21.59
C LYS A 6 4.21 6.92 21.92
N LYS A 7 5.32 7.19 22.61
CA LYS A 7 5.76 8.56 22.91
C LYS A 7 6.18 9.28 21.63
N MET A 8 7.01 8.65 20.78
CA MET A 8 7.40 9.22 19.48
C MET A 8 6.20 9.58 18.60
N ILE A 9 5.16 8.73 18.57
CA ILE A 9 3.91 9.03 17.86
C ILE A 9 3.21 10.27 18.42
N ARG A 10 3.04 10.34 19.74
CA ARG A 10 2.42 11.52 20.38
C ARG A 10 3.23 12.80 20.14
N ASP A 11 4.55 12.71 20.26
CA ASP A 11 5.44 13.83 20.08
C ASP A 11 5.37 14.37 18.64
N TRP A 12 5.31 13.47 17.65
CA TRP A 12 5.18 13.84 16.23
C TRP A 12 3.78 14.35 15.86
N LEU A 13 2.71 13.75 16.40
CA LEU A 13 1.34 14.24 16.18
C LEU A 13 1.13 15.63 16.77
N ALA A 14 1.80 15.96 17.87
CA ALA A 14 1.80 17.31 18.44
C ALA A 14 2.66 18.29 17.64
N ASP A 15 3.75 17.80 17.03
CA ASP A 15 4.70 18.61 16.27
C ASP A 15 5.33 17.81 15.12
N ASN A 16 4.86 18.10 13.91
CA ASN A 16 5.29 17.43 12.69
C ASN A 16 6.75 17.69 12.30
N THR A 17 7.47 18.57 13.00
CA THR A 17 8.90 18.82 12.80
C THR A 17 9.79 17.75 13.45
N LYS A 18 9.26 16.97 14.40
CA LYS A 18 9.98 15.89 15.07
C LYS A 18 10.19 14.68 14.14
N PRO A 19 11.10 13.75 14.48
CA PRO A 19 11.34 12.55 13.66
C PRO A 19 10.06 11.75 13.42
N ASN A 20 9.77 11.48 12.14
CA ASN A 20 8.51 10.87 11.75
C ASN A 20 8.48 9.37 12.15
N PRO A 21 7.49 8.94 12.95
CA PRO A 21 7.41 7.59 13.47
C PRO A 21 7.12 6.52 12.37
N TYR A 22 6.65 6.96 11.21
CA TYR A 22 6.14 6.13 10.10
C TYR A 22 7.13 5.98 8.94
N THR A 23 8.27 6.65 9.01
CA THR A 23 9.33 6.62 7.99
C THR A 23 10.64 6.14 8.61
N LEU A 24 11.47 5.51 7.78
CA LEU A 24 12.84 5.15 8.16
C LEU A 24 13.72 6.39 7.98
N ASP A 25 14.56 6.71 8.96
CA ASP A 25 15.63 7.68 8.75
C ASP A 25 16.66 7.09 7.77
N ARG A 26 16.70 7.64 6.54
CA ARG A 26 17.61 7.23 5.48
C ARG A 26 18.71 8.28 5.36
N LYS A 27 19.77 8.15 6.16
CA LYS A 27 20.90 9.08 6.11
C LYS A 27 21.82 8.86 4.91
N ASP A 28 21.86 7.63 4.36
CA ASP A 28 22.92 7.24 3.42
C ASP A 28 22.44 6.86 2.01
N CYS A 29 21.14 7.02 1.68
CA CYS A 29 20.62 6.65 0.36
C CYS A 29 19.49 7.61 -0.06
N PRO A 30 19.69 8.41 -1.13
CA PRO A 30 18.72 9.38 -1.56
C PRO A 30 17.43 8.70 -2.02
N THR A 31 16.30 9.31 -1.68
CA THR A 31 15.00 8.78 -2.11
C THR A 31 14.82 8.96 -3.61
N GLU A 32 14.02 8.10 -4.24
CA GLU A 32 13.69 8.24 -5.67
C GLU A 32 13.06 9.61 -5.96
N ALA A 33 12.37 10.22 -4.98
CA ALA A 33 11.83 11.57 -5.09
C ALA A 33 12.92 12.65 -5.06
N GLU A 34 13.94 12.52 -4.21
CA GLU A 34 15.10 13.42 -4.16
C GLU A 34 15.89 13.36 -5.46
N VAL A 35 16.19 12.15 -5.97
CA VAL A 35 16.91 12.01 -7.24
C VAL A 35 16.11 12.56 -8.42
N ARG A 36 14.78 12.36 -8.45
CA ARG A 36 13.93 13.00 -9.47
C ARG A 36 13.96 14.53 -9.37
N LEU A 37 14.00 15.07 -8.16
CA LEU A 37 14.08 16.52 -7.94
C LEU A 37 15.44 17.06 -8.35
N GLU A 38 16.52 16.33 -8.11
CA GLU A 38 17.86 16.66 -8.59
C GLU A 38 17.93 16.66 -10.13
N VAL A 39 17.50 15.57 -10.77
CA VAL A 39 17.49 15.48 -12.25
C VAL A 39 16.60 16.57 -12.87
N ARG A 40 15.49 16.92 -12.23
CA ARG A 40 14.63 18.02 -12.67
C ARG A 40 15.33 19.38 -12.54
N LYS A 41 16.05 19.63 -11.44
CA LYS A 41 16.83 20.86 -11.27
C LYS A 41 17.94 20.97 -12.31
N ASP A 42 18.63 19.87 -12.61
CA ASP A 42 19.63 19.81 -13.68
C ASP A 42 19.00 20.19 -15.04
N GLU A 43 17.80 19.67 -15.33
CA GLU A 43 17.05 19.99 -16.55
C GLU A 43 16.58 21.46 -16.60
N ASP A 44 16.08 22.00 -15.49
CA ASP A 44 15.65 23.41 -15.39
C ASP A 44 16.86 24.37 -15.53
N ALA A 45 18.03 24.00 -15.02
CA ALA A 45 19.28 24.75 -15.19
C ALA A 45 19.73 24.79 -16.65
N LEU A 46 19.67 23.65 -17.35
CA LEU A 46 19.94 23.58 -18.79
C LEU A 46 18.94 24.41 -19.62
N THR A 47 17.68 24.44 -19.18
CA THR A 47 16.63 25.24 -19.82
C THR A 47 16.89 26.74 -19.67
N THR A 48 17.30 27.17 -18.48
CA THR A 48 17.68 28.56 -18.18
C THR A 48 18.93 28.97 -18.96
N GLY A 49 19.83 28.03 -19.25
CA GLY A 49 21.02 28.22 -20.08
C GLY A 49 20.77 28.29 -21.60
N GLY A 50 19.51 28.24 -22.06
CA GLY A 50 19.14 28.46 -23.47
C GLY A 50 18.64 27.23 -24.23
N ASN A 51 18.57 26.05 -23.61
CA ASN A 51 17.98 24.86 -24.23
C ASN A 51 16.49 24.75 -23.92
N ALA A 52 15.63 25.27 -24.78
CA ALA A 52 14.18 25.17 -24.59
C ALA A 52 13.71 23.70 -24.52
N PRO A 53 12.70 23.36 -23.69
CA PRO A 53 12.14 22.02 -23.64
C PRO A 53 11.54 21.65 -25.00
N LEU A 54 11.87 20.45 -25.51
CA LEU A 54 11.39 19.97 -26.82
C LEU A 54 9.87 19.85 -26.90
N HIS A 55 9.20 19.71 -25.75
CA HIS A 55 7.75 19.68 -25.61
C HIS A 55 7.38 20.26 -24.24
N GLY A 56 6.17 20.79 -24.07
CA GLY A 56 5.64 21.30 -22.78
C GLY A 56 5.63 20.35 -21.58
N ARG A 57 6.19 19.14 -21.68
CA ARG A 57 6.54 18.26 -20.55
C ARG A 57 8.04 17.99 -20.56
N SER A 58 8.70 18.16 -19.41
CA SER A 58 10.12 17.86 -19.18
C SER A 58 10.52 16.40 -19.48
N ALA A 59 11.74 16.16 -19.93
CA ALA A 59 12.35 14.84 -20.14
C ALA A 59 12.35 13.99 -18.86
N THR A 60 12.58 14.61 -17.70
CA THR A 60 12.48 13.94 -16.39
C THR A 60 11.08 13.36 -16.15
N ALA A 61 10.04 14.13 -16.47
CA ALA A 61 8.64 13.68 -16.33
C ALA A 61 8.29 12.57 -17.34
N PHE A 62 8.86 12.62 -18.55
CA PHE A 62 8.72 11.57 -19.54
C PHE A 62 9.30 10.23 -19.03
N LEU A 63 10.54 10.22 -18.55
CA LEU A 63 11.16 9.02 -17.99
C LEU A 63 10.42 8.50 -16.76
N THR A 64 10.00 9.41 -15.88
CA THR A 64 9.20 9.06 -14.69
C THR A 64 7.89 8.38 -15.09
N ALA A 65 7.20 8.88 -16.13
CA ALA A 65 5.98 8.25 -16.64
C ALA A 65 6.25 6.84 -17.20
N GLY A 66 7.36 6.64 -17.92
CA GLY A 66 7.77 5.32 -18.41
C GLY A 66 8.00 4.31 -17.28
N ILE A 67 8.79 4.69 -16.27
CA ILE A 67 9.06 3.84 -15.09
C ILE A 67 7.76 3.51 -14.33
N GLN A 68 6.84 4.47 -14.19
CA GLN A 68 5.55 4.24 -13.55
C GLN A 68 4.67 3.27 -14.35
N ILE A 69 4.72 3.33 -15.69
CA ILE A 69 3.98 2.40 -16.53
C ILE A 69 4.51 0.98 -16.33
N GLU A 70 5.83 0.77 -16.35
CA GLU A 70 6.45 -0.53 -16.04
C GLU A 70 6.06 -1.04 -14.64
N ASP A 71 6.05 -0.17 -13.63
CA ASP A 71 5.57 -0.48 -12.28
C ASP A 71 4.12 -0.98 -12.28
N THR A 72 3.24 -0.30 -13.03
CA THR A 72 1.84 -0.72 -13.13
C THR A 72 1.67 -2.03 -13.91
N GLN A 73 2.41 -2.24 -15.00
CA GLN A 73 2.41 -3.52 -15.73
C GLN A 73 2.81 -4.67 -14.80
N ARG A 74 3.90 -4.51 -14.04
CA ARG A 74 4.32 -5.51 -13.05
C ARG A 74 3.29 -5.78 -11.98
N ARG A 75 2.64 -4.72 -11.47
CA ARG A 75 1.61 -4.85 -10.45
C ARG A 75 0.47 -5.73 -10.98
N ILE A 76 0.01 -5.49 -12.21
CA ILE A 76 -1.02 -6.32 -12.85
C ILE A 76 -0.56 -7.77 -12.97
N VAL A 77 0.67 -8.02 -13.45
CA VAL A 77 1.22 -9.38 -13.54
C VAL A 77 1.29 -10.07 -12.18
N SER A 78 1.72 -9.35 -11.13
CA SER A 78 1.76 -9.88 -9.77
C SER A 78 0.37 -10.20 -9.24
N GLU A 79 -0.60 -9.35 -9.51
CA GLU A 79 -1.99 -9.49 -9.07
C GLU A 79 -2.71 -10.59 -9.87
N LEU A 80 -2.29 -10.90 -11.10
CA LEU A 80 -2.73 -12.07 -11.88
C LEU A 80 -2.14 -13.38 -11.34
N ALA A 81 -0.93 -13.35 -10.80
CA ALA A 81 -0.31 -14.52 -10.16
C ALA A 81 -0.84 -14.79 -8.74
N GLY A 82 -1.39 -13.78 -8.05
CA GLY A 82 -1.94 -13.91 -6.69
C GLY A 82 -3.24 -14.72 -6.62
N THR A 83 -3.58 -15.26 -5.45
CA THR A 83 -4.75 -16.14 -5.24
C THR A 83 -5.79 -15.60 -4.24
N VAL A 84 -5.67 -14.34 -3.81
CA VAL A 84 -6.27 -13.86 -2.54
C VAL A 84 -7.68 -13.23 -2.66
N LEU A 85 -8.11 -12.73 -3.82
CA LEU A 85 -9.40 -12.02 -3.96
C LEU A 85 -10.51 -12.89 -4.58
N VAL A 86 -11.77 -12.60 -4.23
CA VAL A 86 -12.97 -13.14 -4.89
C VAL A 86 -12.89 -12.84 -6.40
N ALA A 87 -13.14 -13.86 -7.22
CA ALA A 87 -12.79 -13.86 -8.64
C ALA A 87 -13.37 -12.68 -9.45
N ALA A 88 -14.61 -12.25 -9.17
CA ALA A 88 -15.29 -11.20 -9.93
C ALA A 88 -14.75 -9.79 -9.65
N ASP A 89 -14.61 -9.40 -8.38
CA ASP A 89 -14.08 -8.08 -8.01
C ASP A 89 -12.61 -7.91 -8.43
N ARG A 90 -11.85 -9.01 -8.39
CA ARG A 90 -10.47 -9.05 -8.89
C ARG A 90 -10.41 -8.78 -10.38
N GLU A 91 -11.26 -9.44 -11.18
CA GLU A 91 -11.28 -9.26 -12.63
C GLU A 91 -11.66 -7.83 -12.98
N ASN A 92 -12.72 -7.27 -12.37
CA ASN A 92 -13.11 -5.87 -12.59
C ASN A 92 -11.97 -4.90 -12.32
N LYS A 93 -11.28 -5.07 -11.18
CA LYS A 93 -10.14 -4.22 -10.82
C LYS A 93 -8.96 -4.34 -11.79
N ILE A 94 -8.69 -5.55 -12.28
CA ILE A 94 -7.65 -5.78 -13.29
C ILE A 94 -8.04 -5.12 -14.61
N GLN A 95 -9.31 -5.18 -15.02
CA GLN A 95 -9.80 -4.52 -16.23
C GLN A 95 -9.73 -2.99 -16.13
N GLU A 96 -10.09 -2.40 -14.98
CA GLU A 96 -9.93 -0.98 -14.72
C GLU A 96 -8.46 -0.54 -14.81
N TRP A 97 -7.56 -1.33 -14.24
CA TRP A 97 -6.12 -1.09 -14.34
C TRP A 97 -5.60 -1.21 -15.76
N ARG A 98 -6.06 -2.21 -16.52
CA ARG A 98 -5.75 -2.39 -17.94
C ARG A 98 -6.21 -1.19 -18.78
N HIS A 99 -7.43 -0.71 -18.56
CA HIS A 99 -7.95 0.46 -19.27
C HIS A 99 -7.12 1.71 -18.96
N THR A 100 -6.87 1.98 -17.67
CA THR A 100 -6.05 3.10 -17.23
C THR A 100 -4.63 3.02 -17.81
N LEU A 101 -4.07 1.81 -17.85
CA LEU A 101 -2.75 1.54 -18.40
C LEU A 101 -2.69 1.83 -19.91
N LEU A 102 -3.69 1.42 -20.69
CA LEU A 102 -3.75 1.71 -22.13
C LEU A 102 -3.77 3.21 -22.41
N VAL A 103 -4.56 3.98 -21.66
CA VAL A 103 -4.61 5.44 -21.79
C VAL A 103 -3.22 6.05 -21.49
N LYS A 104 -2.56 5.58 -20.42
CA LYS A 104 -1.20 6.03 -20.08
C LYS A 104 -0.19 5.67 -21.17
N ILE A 105 -0.23 4.45 -21.71
CA ILE A 105 0.65 4.02 -22.80
C ILE A 105 0.43 4.88 -24.04
N ALA A 106 -0.82 5.16 -24.43
CA ALA A 106 -1.11 6.03 -25.57
C ALA A 106 -0.53 7.45 -25.38
N THR A 107 -0.71 8.04 -24.19
CA THR A 107 -0.11 9.36 -23.89
C THR A 107 1.42 9.31 -23.89
N PHE A 108 2.01 8.22 -23.41
CA PHE A 108 3.46 8.01 -23.40
C PHE A 108 4.02 7.85 -24.81
N ARG A 109 3.33 7.12 -25.69
CA ARG A 109 3.68 6.96 -27.12
C ARG A 109 3.73 8.29 -27.86
N ASN A 110 2.83 9.23 -27.55
CA ASN A 110 2.87 10.57 -28.12
C ASN A 110 4.12 11.34 -27.69
N LEU A 111 4.55 11.20 -26.43
CA LEU A 111 5.80 11.80 -25.96
C LEU A 111 7.03 11.09 -26.54
N GLN A 112 6.98 9.77 -26.73
CA GLN A 112 8.05 9.01 -27.37
C GLN A 112 8.35 9.49 -28.78
N LYS A 113 7.36 9.92 -29.56
CA LYS A 113 7.60 10.48 -30.90
C LYS A 113 8.53 11.70 -30.88
N VAL A 114 8.53 12.46 -29.78
CA VAL A 114 9.36 13.66 -29.62
C VAL A 114 10.70 13.34 -28.98
N TYR A 115 10.70 12.61 -27.86
CA TYR A 115 11.91 12.31 -27.08
C TYR A 115 12.72 11.12 -27.61
N MET A 116 12.06 10.21 -28.32
CA MET A 116 12.61 8.94 -28.79
C MET A 116 12.09 8.57 -30.20
N PRO A 117 12.35 9.38 -31.25
CA PRO A 117 11.90 9.09 -32.62
C PRO A 117 12.32 7.70 -33.12
N GLY A 118 13.45 7.15 -32.69
CA GLY A 118 13.85 5.80 -33.10
C GLY A 118 13.08 4.68 -32.40
N ALA A 119 12.54 4.93 -31.20
CA ALA A 119 11.59 4.01 -30.58
C ALA A 119 10.29 3.97 -31.39
N ALA A 120 9.82 5.10 -31.91
CA ALA A 120 8.66 5.13 -32.82
C ALA A 120 8.87 4.26 -34.06
N ALA A 121 10.07 4.29 -34.65
CA ALA A 121 10.43 3.42 -35.77
C ALA A 121 10.49 1.93 -35.37
N ALA A 122 11.06 1.61 -34.20
CA ALA A 122 11.10 0.24 -33.68
C ALA A 122 9.70 -0.33 -33.40
N ILE A 123 8.78 0.50 -32.90
CA ILE A 123 7.38 0.12 -32.67
C ILE A 123 6.69 -0.15 -34.00
N ALA A 124 6.86 0.73 -35.00
CA ALA A 124 6.26 0.54 -36.32
C ALA A 124 6.79 -0.73 -37.02
N ALA A 125 8.08 -1.04 -36.88
CA ALA A 125 8.66 -2.28 -37.38
C ALA A 125 8.06 -3.52 -36.68
N ALA A 126 7.96 -3.49 -35.34
CA ALA A 126 7.35 -4.58 -34.57
C ALA A 126 5.84 -4.75 -34.87
N GLU A 127 5.13 -3.66 -35.18
CA GLU A 127 3.73 -3.72 -35.63
C GLU A 127 3.59 -4.28 -37.05
N ALA A 128 4.55 -3.99 -37.94
CA ALA A 128 4.56 -4.52 -39.31
C ALA A 128 4.85 -6.03 -39.37
N GLU A 129 5.68 -6.54 -38.45
CA GLU A 129 5.97 -7.98 -38.30
C GLU A 129 4.86 -8.74 -37.59
N ARG A 130 3.88 -8.04 -37.01
CA ARG A 130 2.84 -8.67 -36.21
C ARG A 130 1.83 -9.37 -37.10
N ASN A 131 1.58 -10.65 -36.80
CA ASN A 131 0.49 -11.38 -37.42
C ASN A 131 -0.87 -10.81 -36.98
N PHE A 132 -1.69 -10.38 -37.93
CA PHE A 132 -3.02 -9.82 -37.67
C PHE A 132 -4.02 -10.86 -37.15
N ASP A 133 -3.76 -12.14 -37.39
CA ASP A 133 -4.61 -13.25 -36.91
C ASP A 133 -4.38 -13.55 -35.41
N GLU A 134 -3.32 -13.00 -34.80
CA GLU A 134 -3.03 -13.18 -33.37
C GLU A 134 -3.71 -12.12 -32.48
N VAL A 135 -4.24 -12.59 -31.35
CA VAL A 135 -4.85 -11.74 -30.32
C VAL A 135 -3.88 -10.66 -29.87
N ALA A 136 -4.37 -9.42 -29.78
CA ALA A 136 -3.54 -8.31 -29.34
C ALA A 136 -2.89 -8.55 -27.98
N PRO A 137 -1.60 -8.16 -27.83
CA PRO A 137 -0.91 -8.31 -26.56
C PRO A 137 -1.68 -7.54 -25.50
N LYS A 138 -1.90 -8.21 -24.35
CA LYS A 138 -2.57 -7.57 -23.22
C LYS A 138 -1.75 -6.36 -22.75
N PRO A 139 -2.37 -5.35 -22.12
CA PRO A 139 -1.68 -4.11 -21.73
C PRO A 139 -0.42 -4.32 -20.88
N GLU A 140 -0.42 -5.34 -20.03
CA GLU A 140 0.71 -5.74 -19.20
C GLU A 140 1.91 -6.34 -19.97
N ALA A 141 1.71 -6.79 -21.21
CA ALA A 141 2.75 -7.38 -22.07
C ALA A 141 3.23 -6.43 -23.18
N ILE A 142 2.63 -5.23 -23.30
CA ILE A 142 3.04 -4.24 -24.30
C ILE A 142 4.44 -3.74 -23.96
N LYS A 143 5.41 -3.96 -24.86
CA LYS A 143 6.77 -3.46 -24.71
C LYS A 143 6.81 -1.94 -24.87
N LEU A 144 7.27 -1.22 -23.85
CA LEU A 144 7.33 0.25 -23.88
C LEU A 144 8.44 0.78 -24.80
N TRP A 145 9.56 0.07 -24.94
CA TRP A 145 10.77 0.59 -25.60
C TRP A 145 11.31 1.82 -24.84
N MET A 146 11.80 1.60 -23.63
CA MET A 146 12.55 2.60 -22.87
C MET A 146 13.94 2.85 -23.50
N PRO A 147 14.65 3.94 -23.15
CA PRO A 147 16.01 4.14 -23.64
C PRO A 147 16.92 2.95 -23.34
N SER A 148 16.74 2.27 -22.21
CA SER A 148 17.43 1.01 -21.88
C SER A 148 17.06 -0.21 -22.75
N ASP A 149 15.92 -0.20 -23.43
CA ASP A 149 15.48 -1.29 -24.32
C ASP A 149 15.94 -1.11 -25.77
N MET A 150 16.37 0.10 -26.10
CA MET A 150 16.97 0.43 -27.37
C MET A 150 18.44 0.01 -27.26
N GLN A 151 18.85 -1.09 -27.88
CA GLN A 151 20.27 -1.49 -27.82
C GLN A 151 21.10 -0.58 -28.74
N PRO A 152 22.31 -0.15 -28.32
CA PRO A 152 23.25 0.48 -29.23
C PRO A 152 23.77 -0.57 -30.22
N ALA A 153 23.62 -0.33 -31.52
CA ALA A 153 24.14 -1.24 -32.54
C ALA A 153 25.65 -1.11 -32.73
N ASN A 154 26.25 0.05 -32.42
CA ASN A 154 27.69 0.36 -32.48
C ASN A 154 28.03 1.51 -31.52
N GLU A 155 29.28 1.62 -31.05
CA GLU A 155 29.78 2.70 -30.16
C GLU A 155 29.66 4.12 -30.77
N ALA A 156 29.62 4.24 -32.10
CA ALA A 156 29.55 5.52 -32.81
C ALA A 156 28.12 5.97 -33.17
N ASP A 157 27.15 5.05 -33.13
CA ASP A 157 25.75 5.37 -33.38
C ASP A 157 25.09 5.71 -32.05
N VAL A 158 24.96 7.01 -31.77
CA VAL A 158 23.98 7.56 -30.82
C VAL A 158 22.71 6.73 -30.97
N LEU A 159 22.31 6.02 -29.90
CA LEU A 159 21.14 5.14 -29.85
C LEU A 159 20.06 5.66 -30.81
N ARG A 160 19.80 4.90 -31.90
CA ARG A 160 18.95 5.34 -33.01
C ARG A 160 17.76 6.12 -32.45
N GLY A 161 17.80 7.43 -32.62
CA GLY A 161 16.73 8.37 -32.31
C GLY A 161 16.32 8.51 -30.84
N CYS A 162 17.25 8.67 -29.90
CA CYS A 162 16.98 9.30 -28.59
C CYS A 162 17.58 10.71 -28.51
N VAL A 163 16.94 11.61 -27.76
CA VAL A 163 17.48 12.94 -27.48
C VAL A 163 18.75 12.83 -26.60
N PRO A 164 19.78 13.67 -26.82
CA PRO A 164 20.99 13.69 -25.99
C PRO A 164 20.70 13.83 -24.49
N GLY A 165 21.48 13.14 -23.65
CA GLY A 165 21.35 13.20 -22.18
C GLY A 165 20.21 12.35 -21.58
N LEU A 166 19.28 11.85 -22.38
CA LEU A 166 18.15 11.04 -21.90
C LEU A 166 18.59 9.73 -21.25
N LEU A 167 19.66 9.12 -21.76
CA LEU A 167 20.23 7.87 -21.27
C LEU A 167 20.84 8.02 -19.88
N ASP A 168 21.58 9.11 -19.66
CA ASP A 168 22.21 9.39 -18.38
C ASP A 168 21.17 9.76 -17.33
N MET A 169 20.13 10.50 -17.73
CA MET A 169 18.97 10.76 -16.86
C MET A 169 18.25 9.47 -16.47
N GLU A 170 18.01 8.55 -17.43
CA GLU A 170 17.43 7.24 -17.10
C GLU A 170 18.35 6.46 -16.16
N ALA A 171 19.64 6.38 -16.44
CA ALA A 171 20.58 5.64 -15.60
C ALA A 171 20.61 6.17 -14.16
N LYS A 172 20.66 7.49 -13.96
CA LYS A 172 20.55 8.10 -12.62
C LYS A 172 19.27 7.64 -11.91
N MET A 173 18.12 7.67 -12.59
CA MET A 173 16.85 7.21 -12.02
C MET A 173 16.83 5.70 -11.74
N ARG A 174 17.44 4.87 -12.59
CA ARG A 174 17.50 3.41 -12.42
C ARG A 174 18.42 3.01 -11.27
N VAL A 175 19.54 3.71 -11.06
CA VAL A 175 20.39 3.53 -9.87
C VAL A 175 19.58 3.79 -8.61
N ALA A 176 18.91 4.94 -8.54
CA ALA A 176 18.05 5.29 -7.42
C ALA A 176 16.92 4.26 -7.22
N GLN A 177 16.33 3.75 -8.31
CA GLN A 177 15.32 2.71 -8.26
C GLN A 177 15.87 1.42 -7.63
N CYS A 178 17.07 0.99 -8.02
CA CYS A 178 17.72 -0.21 -7.50
C CYS A 178 18.05 -0.09 -6.01
N GLU A 179 18.71 1.00 -5.61
CA GLU A 179 19.10 1.21 -4.20
C GLU A 179 17.87 1.32 -3.28
N ASN A 180 16.85 2.09 -3.70
CA ASN A 180 15.59 2.18 -2.95
C ASN A 180 14.85 0.85 -2.88
N SER A 181 14.93 0.03 -3.93
CA SER A 181 14.35 -1.32 -3.93
C SER A 181 15.07 -2.24 -2.95
N LEU A 182 16.41 -2.15 -2.83
CA LEU A 182 17.18 -2.92 -1.85
C LEU A 182 16.87 -2.49 -0.42
N VAL A 183 16.79 -1.19 -0.13
CA VAL A 183 16.40 -0.69 1.20
C VAL A 183 15.00 -1.19 1.56
N SER A 184 14.07 -1.13 0.61
CA SER A 184 12.70 -1.63 0.82
C SER A 184 12.67 -3.15 1.00
N LEU A 185 13.48 -3.89 0.24
CA LEU A 185 13.61 -5.35 0.34
C LEU A 185 14.11 -5.77 1.73
N ARG A 186 15.18 -5.16 2.23
CA ARG A 186 15.75 -5.40 3.57
C ARG A 186 14.72 -5.13 4.68
N SER A 187 14.08 -3.97 4.64
CA SER A 187 13.05 -3.60 5.61
C SER A 187 11.88 -4.59 5.62
N ARG A 188 11.46 -5.09 4.45
CA ARG A 188 10.41 -6.11 4.36
C ARG A 188 10.86 -7.48 4.85
N LEU A 189 12.12 -7.86 4.62
CA LEU A 189 12.69 -9.09 5.15
C LEU A 189 12.77 -9.05 6.68
N HIS A 190 13.22 -7.95 7.27
CA HIS A 190 13.19 -7.76 8.72
C HIS A 190 11.77 -7.85 9.29
N ALA A 191 10.81 -7.15 8.67
CA ALA A 191 9.41 -7.22 9.08
C ALA A 191 8.85 -8.66 8.98
N LYS A 192 9.22 -9.40 7.93
CA LYS A 192 8.84 -10.80 7.76
C LYS A 192 9.43 -11.68 8.88
N GLY A 193 10.71 -11.52 9.19
CA GLY A 193 11.38 -12.25 10.27
C GLY A 193 10.73 -11.98 11.63
N PHE A 194 10.46 -10.71 11.94
CA PHE A 194 9.74 -10.33 13.15
C PHE A 194 8.34 -10.95 13.25
N LEU A 195 7.57 -10.96 12.16
CA LEU A 195 6.23 -11.58 12.15
C LEU A 195 6.29 -13.09 12.35
N ILE A 196 7.31 -13.76 11.81
CA ILE A 196 7.53 -15.20 12.03
C ILE A 196 7.86 -15.46 13.50
N GLY A 197 8.81 -14.71 14.09
CA GLY A 197 9.14 -14.82 15.51
C GLY A 197 7.93 -14.57 16.41
N PHE A 198 7.21 -13.45 16.17
CA PHE A 198 6.00 -13.11 16.92
C PHE A 198 4.93 -14.20 16.82
N ARG A 199 4.71 -14.78 15.64
CA ARG A 199 3.78 -15.90 15.45
C ARG A 199 4.21 -17.11 16.29
N ASN A 200 5.47 -17.50 16.18
CA ASN A 200 5.99 -18.70 16.85
C ASN A 200 5.93 -18.58 18.38
N GLU A 201 6.12 -17.39 18.93
CA GLU A 201 6.08 -17.15 20.38
C GLU A 201 4.67 -16.90 20.95
N ASN A 202 3.81 -16.17 20.23
CA ASN A 202 2.61 -15.57 20.82
C ASN A 202 1.30 -16.10 20.22
N VAL A 203 1.33 -16.74 19.06
CA VAL A 203 0.11 -17.15 18.34
C VAL A 203 -0.14 -18.63 18.53
N THR A 204 -1.18 -18.95 19.29
CA THR A 204 -1.69 -20.31 19.49
C THR A 204 -3.04 -20.50 18.78
N GLY A 205 -3.37 -21.75 18.44
CA GLY A 205 -4.63 -22.11 17.80
C GLY A 205 -4.68 -21.85 16.29
N GLN A 206 -5.61 -22.55 15.62
CA GLN A 206 -5.68 -22.62 14.16
C GLN A 206 -6.06 -21.29 13.51
N LEU A 207 -7.03 -20.55 14.06
CA LEU A 207 -7.49 -19.27 13.52
C LEU A 207 -6.40 -18.19 13.60
N GLY A 208 -5.71 -18.10 14.74
CA GLY A 208 -4.61 -17.15 14.92
C GLY A 208 -3.45 -17.46 13.98
N SER A 209 -3.07 -18.74 13.88
CA SER A 209 -1.99 -19.20 12.99
C SER A 209 -2.30 -18.91 11.51
N SER A 210 -3.54 -19.15 11.07
CA SER A 210 -3.98 -18.84 9.71
C SER A 210 -3.89 -17.33 9.41
N ARG A 211 -4.41 -16.47 10.29
CA ARG A 211 -4.33 -15.00 10.12
C ARG A 211 -2.89 -14.50 10.08
N ALA A 212 -2.03 -14.99 10.97
CA ALA A 212 -0.61 -14.68 10.97
C ALA A 212 0.07 -15.16 9.68
N GLY A 213 -0.28 -16.35 9.20
CA GLY A 213 0.17 -16.90 7.92
C GLY A 213 -0.21 -16.03 6.73
N THR A 214 -1.45 -15.53 6.67
CA THR A 214 -1.88 -14.59 5.63
C THR A 214 -1.07 -13.30 5.67
N LEU A 215 -0.84 -12.72 6.86
CA LEU A 215 -0.03 -11.50 7.01
C LEU A 215 1.42 -11.71 6.57
N ILE A 216 2.04 -12.83 6.94
CA ILE A 216 3.40 -13.19 6.50
C ILE A 216 3.44 -13.39 4.98
N GLY A 217 2.41 -14.03 4.40
CA GLY A 217 2.25 -14.18 2.96
C GLY A 217 2.22 -12.84 2.24
N LEU A 218 1.41 -11.89 2.72
CA LEU A 218 1.32 -10.54 2.15
C LEU A 218 2.66 -9.79 2.19
N VAL A 219 3.42 -9.92 3.29
CA VAL A 219 4.78 -9.35 3.35
C VAL A 219 5.71 -10.06 2.36
N GLY A 220 5.60 -11.37 2.22
CA GLY A 220 6.33 -12.17 1.23
C GLY A 220 6.07 -11.75 -0.21
N GLU A 221 4.81 -11.47 -0.58
CA GLU A 221 4.46 -10.94 -1.91
C GLU A 221 5.12 -9.59 -2.17
N ARG A 222 5.25 -8.73 -1.15
CA ARG A 222 5.98 -7.47 -1.28
C ARG A 222 7.48 -7.66 -1.45
N VAL A 223 8.07 -8.63 -0.76
CA VAL A 223 9.49 -9.01 -0.92
C VAL A 223 9.75 -9.41 -2.38
N THR A 224 8.92 -10.29 -2.95
CA THR A 224 9.08 -10.72 -4.36
C THR A 224 8.87 -9.56 -5.34
N ALA A 225 7.93 -8.66 -5.07
CA ALA A 225 7.72 -7.46 -5.88
C ALA A 225 8.95 -6.53 -5.90
N TYR A 226 9.56 -6.24 -4.74
CA TYR A 226 10.78 -5.42 -4.67
C TYR A 226 11.99 -6.11 -5.32
N ALA A 227 12.11 -7.43 -5.18
CA ALA A 227 13.16 -8.20 -5.84
C ALA A 227 13.05 -8.13 -7.37
N LYS A 228 11.84 -8.29 -7.93
CA LYS A 228 11.57 -8.11 -9.36
C LYS A 228 11.89 -6.68 -9.83
N ARG A 229 11.52 -5.68 -9.01
CA ARG A 229 11.82 -4.26 -9.30
C ARG A 229 13.32 -4.00 -9.42
N TYR A 230 14.10 -4.53 -8.47
CA TYR A 230 15.56 -4.46 -8.51
C TYR A 230 16.15 -5.16 -9.74
N ARG A 231 15.71 -6.39 -10.06
CA ARG A 231 16.23 -7.16 -11.20
C ARG A 231 16.03 -6.42 -12.53
N MET A 232 14.86 -5.83 -12.74
CA MET A 232 14.58 -5.06 -13.95
C MET A 232 15.37 -3.76 -14.01
N GLY A 233 15.44 -3.01 -12.91
CA GLY A 233 16.26 -1.79 -12.86
C GLY A 233 17.73 -2.08 -13.17
N ARG A 234 18.26 -3.18 -12.63
CA ARG A 234 19.63 -3.65 -12.91
C ARG A 234 19.79 -4.06 -14.37
N GLN A 235 18.82 -4.78 -14.94
CA GLN A 235 18.87 -5.16 -16.35
C GLN A 235 18.90 -3.92 -17.26
N ALA A 236 18.09 -2.90 -16.95
CA ALA A 236 18.10 -1.63 -17.66
C ALA A 236 19.47 -0.93 -17.56
N LEU A 237 20.09 -0.91 -16.38
CA LEU A 237 21.43 -0.34 -16.19
C LEU A 237 22.51 -1.07 -17.00
N ILE A 238 22.43 -2.41 -17.06
CA ILE A 238 23.36 -3.22 -17.87
C ILE A 238 23.20 -2.89 -19.36
N SER A 239 21.98 -2.71 -19.85
CA SER A 239 21.75 -2.32 -21.24
C SER A 239 22.27 -0.90 -21.57
N LEU A 240 22.25 0.02 -20.60
CA LEU A 240 22.64 1.43 -20.81
C LEU A 240 24.15 1.66 -20.75
N HIS A 241 24.83 1.18 -19.71
CA HIS A 241 26.24 1.51 -19.42
C HIS A 241 27.12 0.27 -19.19
N GLY A 242 26.58 -0.93 -19.41
CA GLY A 242 27.27 -2.18 -19.12
C GLY A 242 27.29 -2.54 -17.63
N ALA A 243 27.69 -3.78 -17.33
CA ALA A 243 27.65 -4.31 -15.96
C ALA A 243 28.74 -3.73 -15.03
N GLU A 244 29.82 -3.19 -15.58
CA GLU A 244 31.00 -2.77 -14.81
C GLU A 244 30.87 -1.37 -14.18
N ARG A 245 29.96 -0.53 -14.70
CA ARG A 245 29.80 0.86 -14.24
C ARG A 245 29.28 0.97 -12.80
N TYR A 246 28.54 -0.04 -12.34
CA TYR A 246 27.89 -0.05 -11.02
C TYR A 246 28.25 -1.34 -10.23
N PRO A 247 29.49 -1.46 -9.72
CA PRO A 247 29.97 -2.68 -9.08
C PRO A 247 29.23 -3.03 -7.78
N HIS A 248 28.64 -2.05 -7.11
CA HIS A 248 27.87 -2.25 -5.88
C HIS A 248 26.48 -2.87 -6.12
N LEU A 249 25.97 -2.82 -7.35
CA LEU A 249 24.66 -3.37 -7.73
C LEU A 249 24.83 -4.80 -8.28
N LEU A 250 24.96 -5.76 -7.35
CA LEU A 250 25.19 -7.17 -7.67
C LEU A 250 23.92 -7.89 -8.18
N PRO A 251 24.05 -9.03 -8.90
CA PRO A 251 22.90 -9.86 -9.28
C PRO A 251 22.12 -10.36 -8.05
N LEU A 252 20.80 -10.16 -8.07
CA LEU A 252 19.90 -10.63 -7.00
C LEU A 252 19.28 -11.98 -7.36
N LEU A 253 19.89 -13.06 -6.89
CA LEU A 253 19.35 -14.42 -6.98
C LEU A 253 18.33 -14.68 -5.86
N ASP A 254 17.44 -15.67 -6.06
CA ASP A 254 16.47 -16.04 -5.03
C ASP A 254 17.15 -16.56 -3.74
N SER A 255 18.33 -17.18 -3.87
CA SER A 255 19.18 -17.60 -2.73
C SER A 255 19.69 -16.44 -1.87
N HIS A 256 19.73 -15.23 -2.42
CA HIS A 256 20.14 -14.03 -1.68
C HIS A 256 19.00 -13.42 -0.87
N ILE A 257 17.74 -13.78 -1.15
CA ILE A 257 16.54 -13.27 -0.47
C ILE A 257 16.31 -14.10 0.79
N THR A 258 17.24 -13.96 1.74
CA THR A 258 17.21 -14.67 3.02
C THR A 258 16.95 -13.70 4.17
N LEU A 259 16.31 -14.21 5.23
CA LEU A 259 16.18 -13.48 6.49
C LEU A 259 17.57 -13.35 7.13
N ASP A 260 17.80 -12.21 7.78
CA ASP A 260 19.02 -11.97 8.53
C ASP A 260 18.99 -12.73 9.89
N GLY A 261 20.13 -13.28 10.32
CA GLY A 261 20.33 -13.92 11.64
C GLY A 261 19.74 -15.32 11.88
N ASP A 262 19.64 -15.69 13.17
CA ASP A 262 19.11 -16.97 13.69
C ASP A 262 17.60 -17.17 13.46
N TRP A 263 16.92 -16.18 12.89
CA TRP A 263 15.54 -16.30 12.39
C TRP A 263 15.41 -17.22 11.16
N GLY A 264 16.52 -17.80 10.72
CA GLY A 264 16.59 -18.79 9.66
C GLY A 264 16.24 -20.21 10.10
N GLU A 265 15.35 -20.39 11.08
CA GLU A 265 14.41 -21.50 10.95
C GLU A 265 13.51 -21.16 9.77
N SER A 266 13.59 -21.97 8.72
CA SER A 266 12.80 -21.76 7.52
C SER A 266 11.32 -21.60 7.94
N ASP A 267 10.58 -20.64 7.40
CA ASP A 267 9.12 -20.57 7.64
C ASP A 267 8.45 -21.94 7.35
N LEU A 268 9.08 -22.73 6.47
CA LEU A 268 8.78 -24.13 6.20
C LEU A 268 9.00 -25.04 7.42
N GLU A 269 10.13 -24.94 8.13
CA GLU A 269 10.42 -25.66 9.38
C GLU A 269 9.47 -25.24 10.51
N ALA A 270 9.16 -23.94 10.63
CA ALA A 270 8.19 -23.46 11.61
C ALA A 270 6.76 -23.97 11.31
N ARG A 271 6.37 -23.99 10.03
CA ARG A 271 5.09 -24.58 9.57
C ARG A 271 5.05 -26.09 9.74
N GLU A 272 6.17 -26.77 9.51
CA GLU A 272 6.30 -28.22 9.70
C GLU A 272 6.21 -28.59 11.18
N LYS A 273 6.89 -27.86 12.07
CA LYS A 273 6.73 -27.99 13.54
C LYS A 273 5.29 -27.72 14.00
N LEU A 274 4.63 -26.69 13.45
CA LEU A 274 3.22 -26.41 13.74
C LEU A 274 2.27 -27.49 13.17
N SER A 275 2.59 -28.06 12.00
CA SER A 275 1.85 -29.18 11.41
C SER A 275 2.00 -30.46 12.23
N LEU A 276 3.20 -30.71 12.79
CA LEU A 276 3.49 -31.82 13.70
C LEU A 276 2.73 -31.71 15.03
N LEU A 277 2.46 -30.48 15.51
CA LEU A 277 1.67 -30.24 16.73
C LEU A 277 0.15 -30.45 16.51
N GLY A 278 -0.32 -30.50 15.25
CA GLY A 278 -1.74 -30.62 14.89
C GLY A 278 -2.18 -32.01 14.43
N SER A 279 -1.26 -32.90 14.07
CA SER A 279 -1.58 -34.26 13.59
C SER A 279 -0.95 -35.31 14.51
N GLY A 280 -1.79 -36.15 15.11
CA GLY A 280 -1.36 -37.26 15.94
C GLY A 280 -0.39 -38.18 15.21
N ALA A 281 0.70 -38.50 15.91
CA ALA A 281 1.63 -39.62 15.71
C ALA A 281 2.17 -39.90 14.28
N GLY A 282 3.49 -39.73 14.14
CA GLY A 282 4.29 -40.65 13.33
C GLY A 282 4.73 -40.16 11.95
N ALA A 283 5.68 -39.23 11.90
CA ALA A 283 6.61 -39.15 10.77
C ALA A 283 7.98 -38.65 11.25
N ARG A 284 8.96 -39.56 11.29
CA ARG A 284 10.40 -39.22 11.14
C ARG A 284 10.69 -39.37 9.63
N THR A 285 11.55 -38.61 8.96
CA THR A 285 12.92 -38.22 9.27
C THR A 285 13.42 -37.08 8.35
N SER A 286 14.53 -36.47 8.79
CA SER A 286 15.68 -36.00 8.00
C SER A 286 15.53 -34.84 7.03
N ARG A 287 15.92 -33.65 7.51
CA ARG A 287 16.88 -32.83 6.77
C ARG A 287 17.85 -32.17 7.74
N VAL A 288 19.14 -32.37 7.47
CA VAL A 288 20.27 -31.77 8.17
C VAL A 288 20.14 -30.26 8.08
N ALA A 289 19.82 -29.59 9.19
CA ALA A 289 20.09 -28.17 9.33
C ALA A 289 21.62 -28.01 9.37
N PRO A 290 22.24 -27.27 8.42
CA PRO A 290 23.66 -26.96 8.53
C PRO A 290 23.87 -26.16 9.81
N GLY A 291 24.87 -26.54 10.61
CA GLY A 291 25.25 -25.81 11.81
C GLY A 291 25.47 -24.32 11.53
N THR A 292 25.10 -23.49 12.51
CA THR A 292 25.13 -22.03 12.50
C THR A 292 26.52 -21.42 12.23
N SER A 293 27.59 -22.22 12.24
CA SER A 293 28.98 -21.78 12.17
C SER A 293 29.51 -21.42 10.75
N ARG A 294 28.70 -21.55 9.69
CA ARG A 294 29.14 -21.27 8.29
C ARG A 294 28.14 -20.48 7.43
N ARG A 295 27.18 -19.75 7.99
CA ARG A 295 26.29 -18.90 7.17
C ARG A 295 27.01 -17.65 6.70
N THR A 296 27.41 -17.62 5.43
CA THR A 296 27.84 -16.40 4.75
C THR A 296 26.62 -15.46 4.64
N MET A 297 26.68 -14.28 5.26
CA MET A 297 25.61 -13.29 5.15
C MET A 297 25.37 -12.93 3.68
N SER A 298 24.10 -12.89 3.26
CA SER A 298 23.75 -12.50 1.90
C SER A 298 24.26 -11.08 1.62
N TRP A 299 24.79 -10.84 0.41
CA TRP A 299 25.37 -9.54 0.04
C TRP A 299 24.36 -8.39 0.15
N ILE A 300 23.06 -8.70 0.09
CA ILE A 300 22.04 -7.69 0.34
C ILE A 300 22.20 -7.07 1.72
N TRP A 301 22.79 -7.75 2.69
CA TRP A 301 23.04 -7.24 4.04
C TRP A 301 24.40 -6.54 4.19
N THR A 302 25.31 -6.67 3.22
CA THR A 302 26.66 -6.08 3.28
C THR A 302 26.95 -5.01 2.21
N ALA A 303 26.03 -4.77 1.27
CA ALA A 303 26.21 -3.75 0.24
C ALA A 303 26.20 -2.32 0.81
N PRO A 304 26.87 -1.33 0.16
CA PRO A 304 26.82 0.09 0.55
C PRO A 304 25.39 0.58 0.81
N GLY A 305 25.19 1.29 1.92
CA GLY A 305 23.86 1.66 2.42
C GLY A 305 23.17 0.58 3.27
N ALA A 306 23.78 -0.60 3.45
CA ALA A 306 23.59 -1.45 4.63
C ALA A 306 24.56 -0.96 5.70
N LEU A 307 24.03 -0.31 6.73
CA LEU A 307 24.80 0.20 7.88
C LEU A 307 25.43 -0.96 8.64
N GLU A 308 26.57 -0.70 9.28
CA GLU A 308 27.34 -1.65 10.10
C GLU A 308 26.57 -2.19 11.33
N ASP A 309 25.39 -1.63 11.66
CA ASP A 309 24.57 -1.99 12.81
C ASP A 309 23.18 -2.51 12.41
N GLY A 310 23.09 -3.82 12.13
CA GLY A 310 21.87 -4.51 11.69
C GLY A 310 20.73 -4.50 12.72
N GLU A 311 21.04 -4.42 14.02
CA GLU A 311 20.06 -4.43 15.10
C GLU A 311 19.30 -3.11 15.20
N ALA A 312 20.00 -1.97 15.08
CA ALA A 312 19.38 -0.65 15.06
C ALA A 312 18.39 -0.50 13.89
N ARG A 313 18.74 -1.01 12.69
CA ARG A 313 17.85 -0.96 11.52
C ARG A 313 16.68 -1.94 11.60
N LEU A 314 16.87 -3.09 12.24
CA LEU A 314 15.78 -4.01 12.58
C LEU A 314 14.76 -3.29 13.48
N HIS A 315 15.21 -2.67 14.57
CA HIS A 315 14.34 -1.90 15.46
C HIS A 315 13.60 -0.78 14.73
N GLU A 316 14.29 -0.07 13.84
CA GLU A 316 13.72 1.00 13.02
C GLU A 316 12.65 0.49 12.04
N SER A 317 12.90 -0.65 11.38
CA SER A 317 11.93 -1.28 10.47
C SER A 317 10.69 -1.82 11.19
N ILE A 318 10.88 -2.43 12.36
CA ILE A 318 9.79 -2.91 13.21
C ILE A 318 9.00 -1.71 13.75
N ARG A 319 9.67 -0.64 14.16
CA ARG A 319 9.03 0.60 14.62
C ARG A 319 8.06 1.15 13.58
N VAL A 320 8.47 1.24 12.31
CA VAL A 320 7.61 1.74 11.22
C VAL A 320 6.39 0.84 11.00
N GLU A 321 6.58 -0.48 10.93
CA GLU A 321 5.46 -1.41 10.72
C GLU A 321 4.52 -1.45 11.93
N TRP A 322 5.07 -1.39 13.15
CA TRP A 322 4.30 -1.27 14.38
C TRP A 322 3.52 0.04 14.44
N ALA A 323 4.13 1.18 14.07
CA ALA A 323 3.47 2.48 14.05
C ALA A 323 2.30 2.48 13.05
N ARG A 324 2.49 1.91 11.84
CA ARG A 324 1.41 1.74 10.85
C ARG A 324 0.29 0.85 11.37
N ALA A 325 0.62 -0.26 12.03
CA ALA A 325 -0.37 -1.15 12.64
C ALA A 325 -1.13 -0.46 13.79
N HIS A 326 -0.43 0.31 14.62
CA HIS A 326 -1.02 1.13 15.67
C HIS A 326 -1.99 2.15 15.10
N ALA A 327 -1.60 2.91 14.07
CA ALA A 327 -2.48 3.88 13.42
C ALA A 327 -3.72 3.23 12.79
N ARG A 328 -3.59 2.02 12.22
CA ARG A 328 -4.75 1.25 11.73
C ARG A 328 -5.67 0.83 12.88
N LYS A 329 -5.12 0.42 14.02
CA LYS A 329 -5.90 0.10 15.22
C LYS A 329 -6.67 1.32 15.71
N GLU A 330 -5.99 2.46 15.88
CA GLU A 330 -6.60 3.72 16.36
C GLU A 330 -7.73 4.19 15.42
N ARG A 331 -7.52 4.13 14.10
CA ARG A 331 -8.57 4.46 13.13
C ARG A 331 -9.75 3.50 13.22
N TRP A 332 -9.50 2.21 13.37
CA TRP A 332 -10.59 1.23 13.54
C TRP A 332 -11.37 1.50 14.82
N THR A 333 -10.69 1.86 15.92
CA THR A 333 -11.39 2.23 17.16
C THR A 333 -12.22 3.49 16.99
N GLU A 334 -11.72 4.49 16.26
CA GLU A 334 -12.47 5.70 15.90
C GLU A 334 -13.69 5.38 15.03
N GLU A 335 -13.53 4.56 13.97
CA GLU A 335 -14.63 4.13 13.10
C GLU A 335 -15.74 3.41 13.89
N VAL A 336 -15.36 2.57 14.86
CA VAL A 336 -16.33 1.92 15.76
C VAL A 336 -17.06 2.95 16.64
N MET A 337 -16.35 3.96 17.16
CA MET A 337 -16.99 5.03 17.94
C MET A 337 -17.94 5.89 17.09
N LEU A 338 -17.52 6.26 15.87
CA LEU A 338 -18.35 7.03 14.93
C LEU A 338 -19.60 6.24 14.53
N LEU A 339 -19.47 4.96 14.21
CA LEU A 339 -20.60 4.11 13.86
C LEU A 339 -21.63 4.03 14.99
N ARG A 340 -21.17 3.98 16.26
CA ARG A 340 -22.08 4.02 17.43
C ARG A 340 -22.84 5.33 17.51
N GLU A 341 -22.15 6.44 17.27
CA GLU A 341 -22.79 7.76 17.29
C GLU A 341 -23.76 7.91 16.11
N GLU A 342 -23.42 7.40 14.93
CA GLU A 342 -24.32 7.35 13.77
C GLU A 342 -25.58 6.53 14.06
N MET A 343 -25.45 5.33 14.64
CA MET A 343 -26.59 4.51 15.07
C MET A 343 -27.50 5.29 16.03
N ARG A 344 -26.93 5.95 17.04
CA ARG A 344 -27.68 6.79 17.99
C ARG A 344 -28.40 7.94 17.27
N ARG A 345 -27.71 8.65 16.38
CA ARG A 345 -28.26 9.77 15.59
C ARG A 345 -29.39 9.33 14.68
N VAL A 346 -29.29 8.17 14.03
CA VAL A 346 -30.36 7.61 13.20
C VAL A 346 -31.62 7.37 14.03
N LEU A 347 -31.50 6.77 15.23
CA LEU A 347 -32.67 6.57 16.10
C LEU A 347 -33.30 7.90 16.54
N ARG A 348 -32.48 8.89 16.92
CA ARG A 348 -32.98 10.23 17.30
C ARG A 348 -33.66 10.93 16.12
N TYR A 349 -33.04 10.87 14.94
CA TYR A 349 -33.58 11.45 13.71
C TYR A 349 -34.93 10.83 13.33
N LEU A 350 -35.06 9.50 13.38
CA LEU A 350 -36.31 8.81 13.08
C LEU A 350 -37.41 9.15 14.10
N SER A 351 -37.05 9.26 15.39
CA SER A 351 -37.98 9.71 16.43
C SER A 351 -38.45 11.15 16.18
N TRP A 352 -37.52 12.05 15.87
CA TRP A 352 -37.83 13.44 15.55
C TRP A 352 -38.71 13.55 14.30
N GLN A 353 -38.36 12.83 13.22
CA GLN A 353 -39.15 12.80 11.98
C GLN A 353 -40.56 12.26 12.20
N SER A 354 -40.71 11.24 13.04
CA SER A 354 -42.03 10.71 13.40
C SER A 354 -42.90 11.79 14.06
N GLY A 355 -42.35 12.53 15.04
CA GLY A 355 -43.03 13.65 15.68
C GLY A 355 -43.35 14.80 14.70
N TRP A 356 -42.39 15.16 13.86
CA TRP A 356 -42.52 16.19 12.83
C TRP A 356 -43.62 15.89 11.81
N TRP A 357 -43.85 14.61 11.48
CA TRP A 357 -44.99 14.17 10.66
C TRP A 357 -46.31 14.17 11.44
N ALA A 358 -46.30 13.83 12.74
CA ALA A 358 -47.49 13.88 13.58
C ALA A 358 -48.03 15.32 13.75
N GLU A 359 -47.13 16.29 13.92
CA GLU A 359 -47.48 17.72 14.00
C GLU A 359 -48.16 18.25 12.72
N ARG A 360 -47.81 17.70 11.55
CA ARG A 360 -48.38 18.09 10.25
C ARG A 360 -49.85 17.79 10.08
N VAL A 361 -50.42 16.93 10.92
CA VAL A 361 -51.84 16.58 10.89
C VAL A 361 -52.73 17.81 11.07
N ALA A 362 -52.29 18.81 11.83
CA ALA A 362 -53.10 19.98 12.18
C ALA A 362 -52.73 21.28 11.43
N LEU A 363 -51.69 21.26 10.57
CA LEU A 363 -51.13 22.49 10.00
C LEU A 363 -51.90 23.07 8.80
N ARG A 364 -52.71 22.27 8.09
CA ARG A 364 -53.45 22.75 6.90
C ARG A 364 -54.93 23.01 7.24
N THR A 365 -55.31 24.28 7.17
CA THR A 365 -56.69 24.75 7.38
C THR A 365 -57.38 25.07 6.05
N GLY A 366 -58.72 25.16 6.04
CA GLY A 366 -59.49 25.55 4.84
C GLY A 366 -59.67 24.46 3.77
N LEU A 367 -59.44 23.19 4.12
CA LEU A 367 -59.60 22.04 3.22
C LEU A 367 -61.03 21.47 3.30
N THR A 368 -61.51 20.90 2.20
CA THR A 368 -62.73 20.08 2.21
C THR A 368 -62.53 18.82 3.05
N ALA A 369 -63.61 18.29 3.65
CA ALA A 369 -63.53 17.18 4.60
C ALA A 369 -62.77 15.95 4.06
N GLY A 370 -62.99 15.60 2.79
CA GLY A 370 -62.30 14.47 2.14
C GLY A 370 -60.79 14.71 1.98
N VAL A 371 -60.39 15.92 1.61
CA VAL A 371 -58.96 16.28 1.46
C VAL A 371 -58.28 16.38 2.83
N ALA A 372 -58.97 16.92 3.84
CA ALA A 372 -58.48 16.96 5.22
C ALA A 372 -58.24 15.55 5.79
N ALA A 373 -59.15 14.61 5.53
CA ALA A 373 -58.99 13.21 5.90
C ALA A 373 -57.79 12.55 5.21
N GLY A 374 -57.59 12.80 3.91
CA GLY A 374 -56.46 12.30 3.14
C GLY A 374 -55.10 12.82 3.63
N VAL A 375 -54.99 14.13 3.89
CA VAL A 375 -53.77 14.76 4.43
C VAL A 375 -53.44 14.19 5.81
N ARG A 376 -54.44 14.06 6.68
CA ARG A 376 -54.29 13.44 8.00
C ARG A 376 -53.81 11.99 7.91
N ALA A 377 -54.45 11.19 7.05
CA ALA A 377 -54.09 9.79 6.86
C ALA A 377 -52.65 9.64 6.35
N TYR A 378 -52.23 10.49 5.40
CA TYR A 378 -50.87 10.47 4.88
C TYR A 378 -49.83 10.86 5.94
N ALA A 379 -50.07 11.94 6.69
CA ALA A 379 -49.15 12.40 7.73
C ALA A 379 -49.00 11.36 8.86
N LEU A 380 -50.10 10.76 9.32
CA LEU A 380 -50.07 9.67 10.32
C LEU A 380 -49.39 8.41 9.77
N LYS A 381 -49.61 8.07 8.50
CA LYS A 381 -48.90 6.97 7.84
C LYS A 381 -47.39 7.22 7.86
N GLN A 382 -46.93 8.42 7.47
CA GLN A 382 -45.51 8.77 7.50
C GLN A 382 -44.92 8.71 8.92
N ALA A 383 -45.64 9.24 9.91
CA ALA A 383 -45.22 9.16 11.32
C ALA A 383 -45.05 7.69 11.79
N SER A 384 -46.01 6.83 11.44
CA SER A 384 -45.98 5.39 11.72
C SER A 384 -44.80 4.69 11.04
N TRP A 385 -44.50 5.01 9.77
CA TRP A 385 -43.36 4.45 9.05
C TRP A 385 -42.03 4.76 9.73
N HIS A 386 -41.79 6.03 10.09
CA HIS A 386 -40.55 6.42 10.77
C HIS A 386 -40.41 5.77 12.15
N SER A 387 -41.52 5.66 12.90
CA SER A 387 -41.54 4.96 14.19
C SER A 387 -41.21 3.47 14.04
N ARG A 388 -41.78 2.79 13.04
CA ARG A 388 -41.52 1.37 12.77
C ARG A 388 -40.10 1.12 12.32
N LEU A 389 -39.57 2.00 11.46
CA LEU A 389 -38.18 1.92 11.00
C LEU A 389 -37.20 2.13 12.16
N GLY A 390 -37.48 3.07 13.07
CA GLY A 390 -36.70 3.25 14.29
C GLY A 390 -36.75 2.03 15.21
N GLY A 391 -37.92 1.41 15.37
CA GLY A 391 -38.08 0.16 16.12
C GLY A 391 -37.28 -1.00 15.52
N PHE A 392 -37.33 -1.16 14.20
CA PHE A 392 -36.53 -2.16 13.48
C PHE A 392 -35.02 -1.99 13.71
N PHE A 393 -34.51 -0.77 13.57
CA PHE A 393 -33.09 -0.51 13.82
C PHE A 393 -32.70 -0.72 15.28
N ARG A 394 -33.57 -0.36 16.22
CA ARG A 394 -33.33 -0.62 17.65
C ARG A 394 -33.18 -2.11 17.90
N THR A 395 -34.11 -2.95 17.44
CA THR A 395 -34.00 -4.41 17.58
C THR A 395 -32.76 -4.97 16.89
N LYS A 396 -32.41 -4.45 15.71
CA LYS A 396 -31.23 -4.90 14.95
C LYS A 396 -29.90 -4.51 15.63
N TRP A 397 -29.85 -3.40 16.33
CA TRP A 397 -28.64 -2.90 17.00
C TRP A 397 -28.51 -3.32 18.46
N ASP A 398 -29.59 -3.82 19.07
CA ASP A 398 -29.62 -4.34 20.44
C ASP A 398 -29.17 -5.82 20.50
N VAL A 399 -27.97 -6.09 19.97
CA VAL A 399 -27.39 -7.44 19.89
C VAL A 399 -26.22 -7.58 20.87
N PRO A 400 -26.13 -8.66 21.68
CA PRO A 400 -25.08 -8.88 22.67
C PRO A 400 -23.64 -8.70 22.16
N ALA A 401 -23.39 -9.02 20.88
CA ALA A 401 -22.09 -8.86 20.22
C ALA A 401 -21.65 -7.39 20.08
N LEU A 402 -22.59 -6.45 19.89
CA LEU A 402 -22.30 -5.01 19.88
C LEU A 402 -21.91 -4.55 21.30
N THR A 403 -22.61 -5.00 22.34
CA THR A 403 -22.25 -4.79 23.76
C THR A 403 -20.91 -5.40 24.15
N ALA A 404 -20.56 -6.58 23.66
CA ALA A 404 -19.25 -7.18 23.89
C ALA A 404 -18.12 -6.39 23.22
N ALA A 405 -18.33 -5.91 21.99
CA ALA A 405 -17.41 -4.98 21.33
C ALA A 405 -17.32 -3.62 22.06
N GLN A 406 -18.41 -3.16 22.69
CA GLN A 406 -18.42 -1.93 23.50
C GLN A 406 -17.50 -2.03 24.72
N HIS A 407 -17.47 -3.17 25.42
CA HIS A 407 -16.59 -3.38 26.57
C HIS A 407 -15.11 -3.46 26.17
N LEU A 408 -14.80 -4.13 25.05
CA LEU A 408 -13.43 -4.27 24.57
C LEU A 408 -12.81 -2.94 24.12
N VAL A 409 -13.61 -2.03 23.53
CA VAL A 409 -13.14 -0.69 23.11
C VAL A 409 -13.05 0.27 24.30
N ALA A 410 -13.97 0.20 25.27
CA ALA A 410 -13.95 1.07 26.45
C ALA A 410 -12.78 0.78 27.41
N VAL A 411 -12.38 -0.49 27.56
CA VAL A 411 -11.23 -0.88 28.39
C VAL A 411 -9.91 -0.36 27.82
N ASP A 412 -9.77 -0.28 26.49
CA ASP A 412 -8.58 0.28 25.82
C ASP A 412 -8.65 1.81 25.64
N GLY A 413 -9.86 2.38 25.55
CA GLY A 413 -10.13 3.81 25.32
C GLY A 413 -10.14 4.68 26.58
N ALA A 414 -10.10 4.10 27.78
CA ALA A 414 -9.97 4.84 29.05
C ALA A 414 -8.65 5.65 29.16
N HIS A 415 -7.72 5.50 28.21
CA HIS A 415 -6.53 6.35 28.08
C HIS A 415 -6.67 7.55 27.14
N LEU A 416 -7.82 7.70 26.46
CA LEU A 416 -8.12 8.83 25.56
C LEU A 416 -8.99 9.91 26.24
N GLU A 417 -9.65 9.61 27.36
CA GLU A 417 -10.39 10.62 28.14
C GLU A 417 -9.46 11.67 28.78
N ASP A 418 -8.16 11.40 28.89
CA ASP A 418 -7.16 12.39 29.32
C ASP A 418 -6.85 13.47 28.26
N PHE A 419 -7.36 13.36 27.03
CA PHE A 419 -7.13 14.32 25.94
C PHE A 419 -8.21 15.39 25.77
N PHE A 420 -9.41 15.19 26.34
CA PHE A 420 -10.48 16.18 26.34
C PHE A 420 -10.80 16.56 27.79
N GLY A 421 -10.31 17.72 28.21
CA GLY A 421 -10.47 18.23 29.58
C GLY A 421 -11.93 18.40 30.03
N PRO A 422 -12.15 18.61 31.34
CA PRO A 422 -13.47 18.53 31.95
C PRO A 422 -14.23 19.85 31.80
N GLU A 423 -14.84 20.08 30.64
CA GLU A 423 -15.92 21.06 30.51
C GLU A 423 -17.09 20.42 29.78
N ILE A 424 -18.05 19.94 30.57
CA ILE A 424 -19.52 20.01 30.42
C ILE A 424 -20.08 19.00 31.45
N ALA A 425 -19.90 19.33 32.73
CA ALA A 425 -20.72 18.78 33.81
C ALA A 425 -21.55 19.95 34.36
N GLY A 426 -22.64 20.27 33.67
CA GLY A 426 -23.52 21.37 34.00
C GLY A 426 -24.98 20.94 33.97
N GLY A 427 -25.47 20.48 35.12
CA GLY A 427 -26.84 20.70 35.60
C GLY A 427 -27.99 19.99 34.90
N VAL A 428 -28.45 18.88 35.49
CA VAL A 428 -29.90 18.60 35.56
C VAL A 428 -30.25 18.37 37.02
N GLN A 429 -30.79 19.41 37.66
CA GLN A 429 -31.44 19.32 38.96
C GLN A 429 -32.68 18.42 38.86
N THR A 430 -32.73 17.40 39.70
CA THR A 430 -33.94 16.61 39.94
C THR A 430 -34.91 17.41 40.81
N GLY A 431 -35.83 18.11 40.17
CA GLY A 431 -37.01 18.68 40.81
C GLY A 431 -38.02 17.58 41.17
N THR A 432 -38.02 17.17 42.42
CA THR A 432 -39.16 16.50 43.07
C THR A 432 -40.06 17.57 43.65
N SER A 433 -41.37 17.52 43.38
CA SER A 433 -42.43 17.98 44.31
C SER A 433 -43.81 17.62 43.76
N ASN A 434 -44.54 16.89 44.62
CA ASN A 434 -45.98 16.82 44.89
C ASN A 434 -47.00 16.77 43.74
#